data_AF-A0A1Q7RI04-F1
#
_entry.id   AF-A0A1Q7RI04-F1
#
_cell.length_a   1.000
_cell.length_b   1.000
_cell.length_c   1.000
_cell.angle_alpha   90.00
_cell.angle_beta   90.00
_cell.angle_gamma   90.00
#
_symmetry.space_group_name_H-M   'P 1'
#
loop_
_entity.id
_entity.type
_entity.pdbx_description
1 polymer ?
#
loop_
_entity_poly.entity_id
_entity_poly.type
_entity_poly.pdbx_seq_one_letter_code
_entity_poly.pdbx_strand_id
1 'polypeptide(L)'
;MVIFLLALIGTLIVMAILTIGRLGFGRREAFNRRRFFNWFAAFFIINYLLCLLILYTSEPALTGPFWGWQWLLWPLILSSIANLFAFARPALNVLEEASAASQGRTRSSRSNPTQLPANASRGAIAAGIFGLVVAAVIGIVVSGLIVVFTTWFDTNAKALAAIPQVRSEASPKLPPTDQNHIVLVSKSIAIFKGQQVLGSNGQNLGSTYSIDPDSYTLQSINHHLYYVGPLMYNNIFANLNSRTTPGFVVVDAEDPEPVSILHTEASASLAYLPGALLNQDLLRHVYLSGYTYGKLVDPTLELDDTFHPYWTISLMQPSRGYIGDVLSEVLIVNAHTGDIKKYLPQDVPTWVDRVMPAQTVTDYLTWWGLYHAAPWFNPSGMGQQSPASDPELLYNNVDQPVWLIPMTSSSTNDQSSTGVFLFDTHKNEAHFYPLSGVGIGGNVQSTFQSTSKNIRNYNVASLQLYQIYGTPTWIAIYVQSSGNGGFQSVGIVDAKNLNGSNVQYEPTLPQALQDYQQWLTQQGNGTNTPTGGTTQSVLGTVLRISSVQQGNNTIYYIQIKGQNTIFTANLSLSSKLPLVQPGDIIKGDYIAGGTVVNFKTFDDLTINLGGTPAPTSSPTRTPGTTPTPTPTPKH
;
A
#
# COMPACT_ATOMS: atom_id res chain seq x y z
N MET A 1 -6.11 -35.86 3.91
CA MET A 1 -7.36 -36.52 4.38
C MET A 1 -8.59 -35.63 4.22
N VAL A 2 -8.47 -34.31 4.42
CA VAL A 2 -9.59 -33.34 4.34
C VAL A 2 -10.21 -33.25 2.93
N ILE A 3 -9.40 -33.17 1.87
CA ILE A 3 -9.86 -33.00 0.47
C ILE A 3 -10.84 -34.11 0.02
N PHE A 4 -10.49 -35.38 0.24
CA PHE A 4 -11.33 -36.51 -0.15
C PHE A 4 -12.68 -36.52 0.59
N LEU A 5 -12.66 -36.20 1.89
CA LEU A 5 -13.88 -36.14 2.69
C LEU A 5 -14.78 -34.98 2.26
N LEU A 6 -14.20 -33.80 2.02
CA LEU A 6 -14.93 -32.63 1.50
C LEU A 6 -15.53 -32.92 0.13
N ALA A 7 -14.78 -33.54 -0.78
CA ALA A 7 -15.29 -33.93 -2.09
C ALA A 7 -16.46 -34.91 -1.99
N LEU A 8 -16.40 -35.87 -1.07
CA LEU A 8 -17.47 -36.84 -0.83
C LEU A 8 -18.73 -36.16 -0.30
N ILE A 9 -18.61 -35.33 0.75
CA ILE A 9 -19.73 -34.58 1.33
C ILE A 9 -20.37 -33.68 0.27
N GLY A 10 -19.53 -32.96 -0.49
CA GLY A 10 -19.97 -32.14 -1.60
C GLY A 10 -20.78 -32.87 -2.64
N THR A 11 -20.28 -34.02 -3.06
CA THR A 11 -20.96 -34.90 -4.02
C THR A 11 -22.32 -35.36 -3.49
N LEU A 12 -22.39 -35.77 -2.22
CA LEU A 12 -23.63 -36.22 -1.61
C LEU A 12 -24.71 -35.13 -1.60
N ILE A 13 -24.33 -33.88 -1.31
CA ILE A 13 -25.26 -32.74 -1.31
C ILE A 13 -25.76 -32.44 -2.72
N VAL A 14 -24.85 -32.36 -3.70
CA VAL A 14 -25.20 -32.13 -5.10
C VAL A 14 -26.17 -33.21 -5.59
N MET A 15 -25.85 -34.48 -5.29
CA MET A 15 -26.70 -35.61 -5.68
C MET A 15 -28.05 -35.61 -4.98
N ALA A 16 -28.14 -35.19 -3.72
CA ALA A 16 -29.41 -35.03 -3.02
C ALA A 16 -30.30 -33.98 -3.71
N ILE A 17 -29.76 -32.79 -4.01
CA ILE A 17 -30.48 -31.70 -4.69
C ILE A 17 -30.97 -32.15 -6.07
N LEU A 18 -30.09 -32.74 -6.88
CA LEU A 18 -30.45 -33.21 -8.21
C LEU A 18 -31.49 -34.34 -8.16
N THR A 19 -31.40 -35.24 -7.17
CA THR A 19 -32.37 -36.34 -6.99
C THR A 19 -33.75 -35.81 -6.58
N ILE A 20 -33.80 -34.81 -5.69
CA ILE A 20 -35.04 -34.11 -5.32
C ILE A 20 -35.65 -33.43 -6.54
N GLY A 21 -34.83 -32.70 -7.31
CA GLY A 21 -35.27 -32.07 -8.57
C GLY A 21 -35.87 -33.09 -9.55
N ARG A 22 -35.19 -34.22 -9.71
CA ARG A 22 -35.57 -35.30 -10.63
C ARG A 22 -36.88 -35.97 -10.23
N LEU A 23 -37.02 -36.41 -8.98
CA LEU A 23 -38.17 -37.18 -8.51
C LEU A 23 -39.35 -36.26 -8.15
N GLY A 24 -39.07 -35.09 -7.58
CA GLY A 24 -40.07 -34.14 -7.11
C GLY A 24 -40.77 -33.39 -8.25
N PHE A 25 -40.04 -33.03 -9.31
CA PHE A 25 -40.56 -32.19 -10.40
C PHE A 25 -40.60 -32.92 -11.76
N GLY A 26 -40.09 -34.15 -11.85
CA GLY A 26 -40.17 -35.01 -13.04
C GLY A 26 -41.47 -35.82 -13.18
N ARG A 27 -42.56 -35.45 -12.49
CA ARG A 27 -43.78 -36.27 -12.22
C ARG A 27 -44.56 -36.82 -13.43
N ARG A 28 -44.15 -36.53 -14.66
CA ARG A 28 -44.79 -37.03 -15.89
C ARG A 28 -44.04 -38.21 -16.54
N GLU A 29 -42.99 -38.73 -15.90
CA GLU A 29 -42.27 -39.93 -16.37
C GLU A 29 -42.50 -41.12 -15.44
N ALA A 30 -42.79 -42.28 -16.02
CA ALA A 30 -42.83 -43.53 -15.25
C ALA A 30 -41.44 -43.82 -14.67
N PHE A 31 -41.38 -44.15 -13.37
CA PHE A 31 -40.11 -44.42 -12.71
C PHE A 31 -39.45 -45.68 -13.28
N ASN A 32 -38.33 -45.50 -13.97
CA ASN A 32 -37.52 -46.61 -14.47
C ASN A 32 -36.29 -46.77 -13.59
N ARG A 33 -36.28 -47.84 -12.78
CA ARG A 33 -35.22 -48.15 -11.81
C ARG A 33 -33.83 -48.18 -12.46
N ARG A 34 -33.68 -48.88 -13.59
CA ARG A 34 -32.39 -49.02 -14.28
C ARG A 34 -31.86 -47.68 -14.81
N ARG A 35 -32.73 -46.87 -15.43
CA ARG A 35 -32.35 -45.54 -15.94
C ARG A 35 -31.98 -44.58 -14.81
N PHE A 36 -32.68 -44.66 -13.67
CA PHE A 36 -32.37 -43.85 -12.49
C PHE A 36 -31.00 -44.20 -11.90
N PHE A 37 -30.73 -45.49 -11.65
CA PHE A 37 -29.44 -45.91 -11.06
C PHE A 37 -28.25 -45.61 -11.99
N ASN A 38 -28.40 -45.81 -13.30
CA ASN A 38 -27.34 -45.46 -14.26
C ASN A 38 -27.03 -43.95 -14.24
N TRP A 39 -28.06 -43.11 -14.20
CA TRP A 39 -27.88 -41.66 -14.07
C TRP A 39 -27.23 -41.30 -12.74
N PHE A 40 -27.74 -41.85 -11.63
CA PHE A 40 -27.24 -41.55 -10.29
C PHE A 40 -25.76 -41.92 -10.16
N ALA A 41 -25.37 -43.12 -10.58
CA ALA A 41 -23.99 -43.58 -10.51
C ALA A 41 -23.06 -42.74 -11.40
N ALA A 42 -23.47 -42.43 -12.63
CA ALA A 42 -22.68 -41.60 -13.53
C ALA A 42 -22.46 -40.19 -12.97
N PHE A 43 -23.53 -39.52 -12.51
CA PHE A 43 -23.44 -38.18 -11.95
C PHE A 43 -22.71 -38.16 -10.60
N PHE A 44 -22.82 -39.21 -9.79
CA PHE A 44 -22.04 -39.31 -8.55
C PHE A 44 -20.54 -39.34 -8.85
N ILE A 45 -20.09 -40.17 -9.79
CA ILE A 45 -18.67 -40.26 -10.19
C ILE A 45 -18.20 -38.93 -10.77
N ILE A 46 -18.96 -38.34 -11.69
CA ILE A 46 -18.61 -37.05 -12.31
C ILE A 46 -18.48 -35.95 -11.25
N ASN A 47 -19.47 -35.82 -10.36
CA ASN A 47 -19.44 -34.80 -9.31
C ASN A 47 -18.30 -35.04 -8.32
N TYR A 48 -18.01 -36.30 -7.96
CA TYR A 48 -16.89 -36.61 -7.09
C TYR A 48 -15.55 -36.22 -7.71
N LEU A 49 -15.32 -36.57 -8.97
CA LEU A 49 -14.11 -36.18 -9.69
C LEU A 49 -14.02 -34.67 -9.87
N LEU A 50 -15.14 -33.99 -10.14
CA LEU A 50 -15.17 -32.55 -10.31
C LEU A 50 -14.95 -31.82 -8.98
N CYS A 51 -15.53 -32.28 -7.88
CA CYS A 51 -15.24 -31.77 -6.53
C CYS A 51 -13.75 -31.97 -6.19
N LEU A 52 -13.18 -33.14 -6.46
CA LEU A 52 -11.76 -33.40 -6.24
C LEU A 52 -10.87 -32.47 -7.07
N LEU A 53 -11.20 -32.30 -8.35
CA LEU A 53 -10.46 -31.42 -9.25
C LEU A 53 -10.52 -29.97 -8.78
N ILE A 54 -11.71 -29.48 -8.43
CA ILE A 54 -11.90 -28.11 -7.94
C ILE A 54 -11.11 -27.92 -6.66
N LEU A 55 -11.32 -28.77 -5.64
CA LEU A 55 -10.62 -28.65 -4.36
C LEU A 55 -9.09 -28.70 -4.55
N TYR A 56 -8.59 -29.64 -5.36
CA TYR A 56 -7.16 -29.74 -5.64
C TYR A 56 -6.57 -28.51 -6.35
N THR A 57 -7.34 -27.89 -7.26
CA THR A 57 -6.86 -26.76 -8.08
C THR A 57 -7.09 -25.40 -7.45
N SER A 58 -8.14 -25.24 -6.63
CA SER A 58 -8.48 -23.99 -5.95
C SER A 58 -7.80 -23.81 -4.58
N GLU A 59 -7.09 -24.82 -4.08
CA GLU A 59 -6.44 -24.78 -2.77
C GLU A 59 -5.10 -24.02 -2.77
N PRO A 60 -4.83 -23.20 -1.73
CA PRO A 60 -5.40 -23.33 -0.38
C PRO A 60 -6.58 -22.42 -0.04
N ALA A 61 -7.38 -21.95 -1.02
CA ALA A 61 -8.55 -21.11 -0.78
C ALA A 61 -9.79 -21.85 -0.20
N LEU A 62 -9.60 -22.77 0.75
CA LEU A 62 -10.69 -23.21 1.65
C LEU A 62 -11.03 -22.18 2.72
N THR A 63 -10.46 -20.99 2.60
CA THR A 63 -10.45 -19.91 3.59
C THR A 63 -11.33 -18.73 3.15
N GLY A 64 -12.09 -18.92 2.06
CA GLY A 64 -13.14 -18.00 1.65
C GLY A 64 -14.27 -17.90 2.69
N PRO A 65 -15.21 -16.97 2.52
CA PRO A 65 -16.30 -16.69 3.46
C PRO A 65 -17.31 -17.84 3.60
N PHE A 66 -16.97 -19.04 3.16
CA PHE A 66 -17.80 -20.21 3.25
C PHE A 66 -16.99 -21.46 3.56
N TRP A 67 -15.76 -21.41 4.10
CA TRP A 67 -14.97 -22.62 4.43
C TRP A 67 -14.85 -23.62 3.27
N GLY A 68 -14.85 -23.10 2.03
CA GLY A 68 -14.87 -23.89 0.81
C GLY A 68 -16.23 -24.40 0.34
N TRP A 69 -17.32 -24.22 1.10
CA TRP A 69 -18.70 -24.58 0.68
C TRP A 69 -19.14 -23.86 -0.61
N GLN A 70 -18.59 -22.68 -0.91
CA GLN A 70 -18.76 -22.00 -2.19
C GLN A 70 -18.34 -22.85 -3.39
N TRP A 71 -17.34 -23.72 -3.21
CA TRP A 71 -16.85 -24.63 -4.24
C TRP A 71 -17.80 -25.80 -4.50
N LEU A 72 -18.81 -26.03 -3.64
CA LEU A 72 -19.86 -27.02 -3.88
C LEU A 72 -20.97 -26.52 -4.78
N LEU A 73 -21.13 -25.19 -4.92
CA LEU A 73 -22.07 -24.60 -5.87
C LEU A 73 -21.60 -24.85 -7.31
N TRP A 74 -20.30 -24.86 -7.58
CA TRP A 74 -19.76 -25.11 -8.92
C TRP A 74 -20.12 -26.49 -9.49
N PRO A 75 -19.90 -27.62 -8.80
CA PRO A 75 -20.38 -28.92 -9.22
C PRO A 75 -21.89 -28.98 -9.44
N LEU A 76 -22.67 -28.34 -8.55
CA LEU A 76 -24.12 -28.26 -8.72
C LEU A 76 -24.48 -27.51 -10.01
N ILE A 77 -23.88 -26.35 -10.26
CA ILE A 77 -24.12 -25.54 -11.47
C ILE A 77 -23.70 -26.33 -12.71
N LEU A 78 -22.48 -26.87 -12.75
CA LEU A 78 -21.95 -27.60 -13.90
C LEU A 78 -22.75 -28.87 -14.20
N SER A 79 -23.15 -29.62 -13.17
CA SER A 79 -24.02 -30.79 -13.33
C SER A 79 -25.44 -30.42 -13.72
N SER A 80 -25.95 -29.28 -13.25
CA SER A 80 -27.27 -28.77 -13.64
C SER A 80 -27.28 -28.34 -15.10
N ILE A 81 -26.24 -27.62 -15.52
CA ILE A 81 -25.95 -27.27 -16.92
C ILE A 81 -25.81 -28.55 -17.75
N ALA A 82 -25.02 -29.55 -17.32
CA ALA A 82 -24.88 -30.81 -18.03
C ALA A 82 -26.21 -31.56 -18.18
N ASN A 83 -27.09 -31.54 -17.17
CA ASN A 83 -28.45 -32.09 -17.28
C ASN A 83 -29.32 -31.35 -18.31
N LEU A 84 -29.07 -30.06 -18.57
CA LEU A 84 -29.71 -29.27 -19.62
C LEU A 84 -29.07 -29.53 -21.00
N PHE A 85 -27.73 -29.64 -21.06
CA PHE A 85 -26.95 -29.77 -22.30
C PHE A 85 -26.83 -31.18 -22.86
N ALA A 86 -26.92 -32.21 -22.02
CA ALA A 86 -27.06 -33.61 -22.46
C ALA A 86 -28.26 -33.81 -23.43
N PHE A 87 -29.11 -32.78 -23.56
CA PHE A 87 -30.22 -32.72 -24.49
C PHE A 87 -30.36 -31.36 -25.21
N ALA A 88 -29.27 -30.59 -25.43
CA ALA A 88 -29.30 -29.25 -26.06
C ALA A 88 -29.36 -29.21 -27.60
N ARG A 89 -29.19 -30.35 -28.30
CA ARG A 89 -29.37 -30.38 -29.76
C ARG A 89 -30.75 -29.85 -30.27
N PRO A 90 -31.88 -30.03 -29.56
CA PRO A 90 -33.17 -29.45 -29.96
C PRO A 90 -33.33 -27.96 -29.61
N ALA A 91 -32.61 -27.44 -28.60
CA ALA A 91 -32.74 -26.03 -28.19
C ALA A 91 -32.00 -25.08 -29.15
N LEU A 92 -30.86 -25.53 -29.70
CA LEU A 92 -30.18 -24.84 -30.80
C LEU A 92 -31.06 -24.78 -32.06
N ASN A 93 -31.79 -25.86 -32.38
CA ASN A 93 -32.76 -25.86 -33.48
C ASN A 93 -33.90 -24.87 -33.23
N VAL A 94 -34.36 -24.68 -31.98
CA VAL A 94 -35.41 -23.70 -31.65
C VAL A 94 -34.89 -22.26 -31.76
N LEU A 95 -33.62 -21.99 -31.43
CA LEU A 95 -32.96 -20.69 -31.64
C LEU A 95 -32.67 -20.40 -33.12
N GLU A 96 -32.30 -21.42 -33.90
CA GLU A 96 -32.18 -21.35 -35.37
C GLU A 96 -33.55 -21.15 -36.04
N GLU A 97 -34.60 -21.79 -35.53
CA GLU A 97 -35.97 -21.60 -36.04
C GLU A 97 -36.55 -20.24 -35.64
N ALA A 98 -36.24 -19.74 -34.44
CA ALA A 98 -36.63 -18.40 -34.01
C ALA A 98 -35.90 -17.31 -34.82
N SER A 99 -34.62 -17.51 -35.14
CA SER A 99 -33.87 -16.60 -36.01
C SER A 99 -34.33 -16.69 -37.47
N ALA A 100 -34.62 -17.89 -37.99
CA ALA A 100 -35.19 -18.09 -39.33
C ALA A 100 -36.61 -17.51 -39.49
N ALA A 101 -37.43 -17.55 -38.43
CA ALA A 101 -38.76 -16.93 -38.41
C ALA A 101 -38.67 -15.40 -38.38
N SER A 102 -37.67 -14.83 -37.67
CA SER A 102 -37.41 -13.38 -37.67
C SER A 102 -36.91 -12.84 -39.03
N GLN A 103 -36.40 -13.73 -39.89
CA GLN A 103 -35.92 -13.41 -41.26
C GLN A 103 -36.96 -13.72 -42.37
N GLY A 104 -38.22 -14.01 -42.03
CA GLY A 104 -39.32 -14.07 -42.99
C GLY A 104 -39.35 -15.28 -43.93
N ARG A 105 -38.65 -16.39 -43.62
CA ARG A 105 -38.72 -17.62 -44.42
C ARG A 105 -39.93 -18.48 -43.99
N THR A 106 -40.82 -18.80 -44.94
CA THR A 106 -42.02 -19.63 -44.71
C THR A 106 -41.73 -21.14 -44.74
N ARG A 107 -42.33 -21.86 -43.78
CA ARG A 107 -42.13 -23.29 -43.50
C ARG A 107 -42.83 -24.21 -44.50
N SER A 108 -42.17 -25.32 -44.86
CA SER A 108 -42.82 -26.56 -45.26
C SER A 108 -42.42 -27.70 -44.32
N SER A 109 -43.37 -28.60 -44.07
CA SER A 109 -43.31 -29.81 -43.24
C SER A 109 -43.68 -29.70 -41.75
N ARG A 110 -44.69 -30.50 -41.40
CA ARG A 110 -45.16 -30.83 -40.05
C ARG A 110 -44.01 -31.39 -39.21
N SER A 111 -43.58 -30.64 -38.21
CA SER A 111 -43.07 -31.22 -36.96
C SER A 111 -43.60 -30.39 -35.80
N ASN A 112 -44.19 -31.06 -34.81
CA ASN A 112 -44.65 -30.41 -33.58
C ASN A 112 -43.43 -29.88 -32.82
N PRO A 113 -43.26 -28.56 -32.60
CA PRO A 113 -42.09 -28.03 -31.91
C PRO A 113 -42.09 -28.29 -30.40
N THR A 114 -43.09 -29.02 -29.87
CA THR A 114 -43.31 -29.23 -28.43
C THR A 114 -42.94 -30.62 -27.92
N GLN A 115 -42.44 -31.53 -28.76
CA GLN A 115 -42.00 -32.84 -28.30
C GLN A 115 -40.49 -32.85 -28.06
N LEU A 116 -40.10 -32.86 -26.78
CA LEU A 116 -38.77 -33.27 -26.35
C LEU A 116 -38.36 -34.55 -27.10
N PRO A 117 -37.10 -34.69 -27.56
CA PRO A 117 -36.69 -35.87 -28.31
C PRO A 117 -36.99 -37.14 -27.51
N ALA A 118 -37.32 -38.25 -28.18
CA ALA A 118 -37.82 -39.48 -27.54
C ALA A 118 -36.90 -40.06 -26.43
N ASN A 119 -35.64 -39.60 -26.38
CA ASN A 119 -34.62 -39.99 -25.40
C ASN A 119 -34.40 -38.97 -24.27
N ALA A 120 -35.11 -37.82 -24.26
CA ALA A 120 -34.98 -36.80 -23.25
C ALA A 120 -35.79 -37.13 -21.99
N SER A 121 -35.11 -37.21 -20.85
CA SER A 121 -35.76 -37.37 -19.55
C SER A 121 -36.18 -36.01 -19.00
N ARG A 122 -37.50 -35.78 -18.91
CA ARG A 122 -38.10 -34.66 -18.19
C ARG A 122 -37.62 -34.59 -16.74
N GLY A 123 -37.39 -35.75 -16.11
CA GLY A 123 -36.79 -35.80 -14.77
C GLY A 123 -35.37 -35.21 -14.73
N ALA A 124 -34.53 -35.48 -15.74
CA ALA A 124 -33.19 -34.90 -15.80
C ALA A 124 -33.22 -33.38 -16.02
N ILE A 125 -34.09 -32.89 -16.91
CA ILE A 125 -34.27 -31.45 -17.15
C ILE A 125 -34.79 -30.76 -15.88
N ALA A 126 -35.78 -31.35 -15.21
CA ALA A 126 -36.31 -30.83 -13.95
C ALA A 126 -35.24 -30.78 -12.86
N ALA A 127 -34.34 -31.79 -12.79
CA ALA A 127 -33.18 -31.78 -11.90
C ALA A 127 -32.22 -30.61 -12.20
N GLY A 128 -31.93 -30.35 -13.48
CA GLY A 128 -31.08 -29.23 -13.89
C GLY A 128 -31.66 -27.87 -13.55
N ILE A 129 -32.92 -27.61 -13.87
CA ILE A 129 -33.59 -26.33 -13.54
C ILE A 129 -33.63 -26.14 -12.03
N PHE A 130 -34.05 -27.16 -11.28
CA PHE A 130 -34.11 -27.10 -9.83
C PHE A 130 -32.73 -26.84 -9.21
N GLY A 131 -31.69 -27.54 -9.69
CA GLY A 131 -30.33 -27.34 -9.23
C GLY A 131 -29.81 -25.91 -9.45
N LEU A 132 -30.10 -25.29 -10.61
CA LEU A 132 -29.75 -23.89 -10.86
C LEU A 132 -30.51 -22.91 -9.97
N VAL A 133 -31.82 -23.12 -9.77
CA VAL A 133 -32.62 -22.27 -8.87
C VAL A 133 -32.10 -22.37 -7.45
N VAL A 134 -31.82 -23.59 -6.96
CA VAL A 134 -31.25 -23.79 -5.62
C VAL A 134 -29.88 -23.13 -5.50
N ALA A 135 -29.00 -23.28 -6.49
CA ALA A 135 -27.70 -22.63 -6.49
C ALA A 135 -27.82 -21.09 -6.44
N ALA A 136 -28.74 -20.51 -7.23
CA ALA A 136 -28.98 -19.07 -7.25
C ALA A 136 -29.58 -18.56 -5.93
N VAL A 137 -30.56 -19.26 -5.37
CA VAL A 137 -31.17 -18.90 -4.07
C VAL A 137 -30.16 -19.00 -2.95
N ILE A 138 -29.38 -20.08 -2.88
CA ILE A 138 -28.30 -20.22 -1.89
C ILE A 138 -27.27 -19.11 -2.07
N GLY A 139 -26.84 -18.85 -3.30
CA GLY A 139 -25.89 -17.79 -3.61
C GLY A 139 -26.35 -16.41 -3.14
N ILE A 140 -27.61 -16.04 -3.38
CA ILE A 140 -28.17 -14.73 -3.00
C ILE A 140 -28.46 -14.66 -1.50
N VAL A 141 -29.21 -15.63 -0.96
CA VAL A 141 -29.68 -15.61 0.43
C VAL A 141 -28.51 -15.73 1.40
N VAL A 142 -27.60 -16.68 1.17
CA VAL A 142 -26.48 -16.87 2.11
C VAL A 142 -25.51 -15.69 2.02
N SER A 143 -25.20 -15.18 0.82
CA SER A 143 -24.35 -13.98 0.71
C SER A 143 -24.99 -12.77 1.37
N GLY A 144 -26.30 -12.56 1.19
CA GLY A 144 -27.05 -11.48 1.84
C GLY A 144 -27.04 -11.60 3.36
N LEU A 145 -27.32 -12.80 3.90
CA LEU A 145 -27.28 -13.04 5.35
C LEU A 145 -25.88 -12.83 5.92
N ILE A 146 -24.83 -13.24 5.22
CA ILE A 146 -23.44 -13.00 5.65
C ILE A 146 -23.20 -11.50 5.81
N VAL A 147 -23.45 -10.71 4.76
CA VAL A 147 -23.25 -9.26 4.81
C VAL A 147 -24.03 -8.63 5.97
N VAL A 148 -25.29 -9.02 6.14
CA VAL A 148 -26.13 -8.52 7.24
C VAL A 148 -25.56 -8.89 8.61
N PHE A 149 -25.10 -10.11 8.82
CA PHE A 149 -24.63 -10.56 10.13
C PHE A 149 -23.18 -10.16 10.42
N THR A 150 -22.37 -9.85 9.41
CA THR A 150 -20.95 -9.53 9.61
C THR A 150 -20.64 -8.03 9.57
N THR A 151 -21.26 -7.25 8.67
CA THR A 151 -20.92 -5.82 8.50
C THR A 151 -22.04 -4.86 8.88
N TRP A 152 -23.31 -5.28 8.79
CA TRP A 152 -24.41 -4.37 9.12
C TRP A 152 -24.54 -4.18 10.63
N PHE A 153 -25.11 -3.03 11.00
CA PHE A 153 -25.32 -2.54 12.36
C PHE A 153 -24.07 -2.03 13.07
N ASP A 154 -24.28 -1.06 13.98
CA ASP A 154 -23.21 -0.39 14.72
C ASP A 154 -22.33 -1.36 15.48
N THR A 155 -22.89 -2.36 16.14
CA THR A 155 -22.10 -3.30 16.96
C THR A 155 -21.04 -4.02 16.13
N ASN A 156 -21.38 -4.44 14.91
CA ASN A 156 -20.43 -5.11 14.02
C ASN A 156 -19.41 -4.12 13.44
N ALA A 157 -19.89 -2.98 12.94
CA ALA A 157 -19.05 -1.94 12.37
C ALA A 157 -18.01 -1.40 13.38
N LYS A 158 -18.44 -1.11 14.61
CA LYS A 158 -17.56 -0.67 15.71
C LYS A 158 -16.58 -1.75 16.13
N ALA A 159 -16.97 -3.03 16.08
CA ALA A 159 -16.05 -4.10 16.41
C ALA A 159 -14.96 -4.28 15.35
N LEU A 160 -15.25 -4.07 14.06
CA LEU A 160 -14.23 -4.05 13.00
C LEU A 160 -13.27 -2.88 13.19
N ALA A 161 -13.78 -1.68 13.49
CA ALA A 161 -12.96 -0.51 13.79
C ALA A 161 -12.08 -0.67 15.04
N ALA A 162 -12.45 -1.56 15.96
CA ALA A 162 -11.70 -1.84 17.18
C ALA A 162 -10.64 -2.94 17.03
N ILE A 163 -10.55 -3.59 15.85
CA ILE A 163 -9.52 -4.60 15.58
C ILE A 163 -8.12 -3.99 15.70
N PRO A 164 -7.75 -2.92 14.95
CA PRO A 164 -6.46 -2.26 15.15
C PRO A 164 -6.41 -1.58 16.52
N GLN A 165 -5.36 -1.83 17.30
CA GLN A 165 -5.15 -1.12 18.56
C GLN A 165 -4.59 0.28 18.28
N VAL A 166 -5.49 1.21 17.95
CA VAL A 166 -5.14 2.60 17.64
C VAL A 166 -4.89 3.41 18.90
N ARG A 167 -3.74 4.07 18.98
CA ARG A 167 -3.40 5.10 19.97
C ARG A 167 -3.29 6.45 19.28
N SER A 168 -4.10 7.41 19.72
CA SER A 168 -3.98 8.79 19.23
C SER A 168 -2.90 9.53 19.99
N GLU A 169 -1.91 10.02 19.25
CA GLU A 169 -0.82 10.81 19.80
C GLU A 169 -1.26 12.25 20.05
N ALA A 170 -0.82 12.84 21.15
CA ALA A 170 -1.12 14.24 21.48
C ALA A 170 -0.33 15.21 20.58
N SER A 171 0.83 14.78 20.11
CA SER A 171 1.72 15.57 19.25
C SER A 171 1.47 15.20 17.77
N PRO A 172 1.36 16.19 16.85
CA PRO A 172 1.29 15.92 15.42
C PRO A 172 2.66 15.57 14.80
N LYS A 173 3.74 15.55 15.60
CA LYS A 173 5.10 15.30 15.13
C LYS A 173 5.37 13.79 15.06
N LEU A 174 5.78 13.30 13.90
CA LEU A 174 6.20 11.91 13.71
C LEU A 174 7.53 11.65 14.46
N PRO A 175 7.87 10.38 14.76
CA PRO A 175 9.20 10.01 15.21
C PRO A 175 10.25 10.46 14.18
N PRO A 176 11.45 10.90 14.61
CA PRO A 176 12.53 11.23 13.69
C PRO A 176 12.88 10.04 12.79
N THR A 177 13.11 10.31 11.51
CA THR A 177 13.65 9.32 10.57
C THR A 177 15.16 9.42 10.52
N ASP A 178 15.85 8.28 10.39
CA ASP A 178 17.26 8.23 10.05
C ASP A 178 17.44 8.71 8.61
N GLN A 179 18.34 9.68 8.42
CA GLN A 179 18.64 10.25 7.11
C GLN A 179 19.57 9.36 6.28
N ASN A 180 20.26 8.42 6.91
CA ASN A 180 21.14 7.48 6.22
C ASN A 180 20.36 6.36 5.53
N HIS A 181 19.17 6.02 6.06
CA HIS A 181 18.33 4.92 5.58
C HIS A 181 17.11 5.42 4.80
N ILE A 182 17.32 6.42 3.94
CA ILE A 182 16.28 6.93 3.03
C ILE A 182 16.32 6.12 1.73
N VAL A 183 15.16 5.63 1.30
CA VAL A 183 15.04 4.87 0.04
C VAL A 183 15.23 5.81 -1.16
N LEU A 184 16.34 5.66 -1.88
CA LEU A 184 16.67 6.42 -3.10
C LEU A 184 16.34 5.67 -4.39
N VAL A 185 16.18 4.36 -4.31
CA VAL A 185 15.79 3.50 -5.44
C VAL A 185 14.33 3.13 -5.26
N SER A 186 13.45 3.60 -6.16
CA SER A 186 12.06 3.18 -6.22
C SER A 186 11.93 1.72 -6.67
N LYS A 187 10.77 1.09 -6.38
CA LYS A 187 10.44 -0.24 -6.89
C LYS A 187 10.62 -0.35 -8.41
N SER A 188 10.26 0.70 -9.16
CA SER A 188 10.46 0.73 -10.62
C SER A 188 11.94 0.76 -11.06
N ILE A 189 12.81 1.49 -10.33
CA ILE A 189 14.26 1.44 -10.56
C ILE A 189 14.78 0.03 -10.24
N ALA A 190 14.34 -0.57 -9.14
CA ALA A 190 14.75 -1.92 -8.75
C ALA A 190 14.37 -2.97 -9.80
N ILE A 191 13.13 -2.92 -10.32
CA ILE A 191 12.67 -3.79 -11.41
C ILE A 191 13.57 -3.64 -12.64
N PHE A 192 13.87 -2.40 -13.05
CA PHE A 192 14.74 -2.15 -14.20
C PHE A 192 16.16 -2.71 -13.98
N LYS A 193 16.77 -2.41 -12.83
CA LYS A 193 18.11 -2.91 -12.48
C LYS A 193 18.15 -4.44 -12.44
N GLY A 194 17.13 -5.10 -11.90
CA GLY A 194 17.12 -6.55 -11.85
C GLY A 194 16.93 -7.20 -13.22
N GLN A 195 16.12 -6.61 -14.11
CA GLN A 195 16.05 -7.05 -15.51
C GLN A 195 17.39 -6.89 -16.23
N GLN A 196 18.10 -5.79 -15.99
CA GLN A 196 19.42 -5.55 -16.58
C GLN A 196 20.45 -6.62 -16.17
N VAL A 197 20.49 -6.98 -14.89
CA VAL A 197 21.43 -8.00 -14.40
C VAL A 197 21.04 -9.40 -14.85
N LEU A 198 19.75 -9.72 -14.92
CA LEU A 198 19.30 -11.00 -15.49
C LEU A 198 19.73 -11.17 -16.96
N GLY A 199 19.71 -10.09 -17.74
CA GLY A 199 20.12 -10.11 -19.15
C GLY A 199 21.64 -10.10 -19.36
N SER A 200 22.42 -9.52 -18.44
CA SER A 200 23.87 -9.32 -18.59
C SER A 200 24.75 -10.39 -17.94
N ASN A 201 24.19 -11.28 -17.11
CA ASN A 201 24.95 -12.30 -16.37
C ASN A 201 25.58 -13.41 -17.27
N GLY A 202 25.32 -13.43 -18.58
CA GLY A 202 25.91 -14.42 -19.50
C GLY A 202 25.37 -15.85 -19.36
N GLN A 203 24.59 -16.14 -18.32
CA GLN A 203 23.90 -17.43 -18.10
C GLN A 203 22.61 -17.60 -18.93
N ASN A 204 22.17 -16.56 -19.66
CA ASN A 204 20.96 -16.54 -20.51
C ASN A 204 19.67 -17.04 -19.80
N LEU A 205 19.56 -16.75 -18.50
CA LEU A 205 18.44 -17.18 -17.65
C LEU A 205 17.10 -16.54 -18.06
N GLY A 206 17.14 -15.35 -18.67
CA GLY A 206 15.94 -14.57 -19.05
C GLY A 206 14.97 -15.28 -20.00
N SER A 207 15.41 -16.33 -20.70
CA SER A 207 14.55 -17.17 -21.54
C SER A 207 13.65 -18.12 -20.73
N THR A 208 14.15 -18.57 -19.57
CA THR A 208 13.50 -19.59 -18.72
C THR A 208 12.85 -18.98 -17.49
N TYR A 209 13.44 -17.91 -16.96
CA TYR A 209 13.02 -17.24 -15.75
C TYR A 209 12.81 -15.74 -15.98
N SER A 210 11.94 -15.14 -15.19
CA SER A 210 11.71 -13.70 -15.11
C SER A 210 11.55 -13.29 -13.67
N ILE A 211 11.48 -11.98 -13.42
CA ILE A 211 11.16 -11.44 -12.11
C ILE A 211 9.85 -10.71 -12.29
N ASP A 212 8.84 -11.11 -11.53
CA ASP A 212 7.54 -10.43 -11.53
C ASP A 212 7.71 -9.03 -10.92
N PRO A 213 7.37 -7.94 -11.64
CA PRO A 213 7.42 -6.59 -11.09
C PRO A 213 6.75 -6.46 -9.73
N ASP A 214 5.65 -7.17 -9.49
CA ASP A 214 4.90 -7.03 -8.25
C ASP A 214 5.57 -7.76 -7.07
N SER A 215 6.44 -8.73 -7.34
CA SER A 215 7.13 -9.55 -6.34
C SER A 215 8.32 -8.86 -5.65
N TYR A 216 8.75 -7.68 -6.12
CA TYR A 216 9.80 -6.91 -5.45
C TYR A 216 9.32 -6.37 -4.11
N THR A 217 10.09 -6.64 -3.06
CA THR A 217 9.82 -6.17 -1.71
C THR A 217 11.02 -5.48 -1.09
N LEU A 218 10.76 -4.39 -0.37
CA LEU A 218 11.75 -3.64 0.39
C LEU A 218 11.97 -4.34 1.73
N GLN A 219 13.23 -4.59 2.08
CA GLN A 219 13.65 -5.31 3.28
C GLN A 219 14.87 -4.63 3.89
N SER A 220 15.04 -4.74 5.20
CA SER A 220 16.29 -4.43 5.89
C SER A 220 17.10 -5.69 6.08
N ILE A 221 18.32 -5.71 5.56
CA ILE A 221 19.25 -6.84 5.69
C ILE A 221 20.55 -6.28 6.25
N ASN A 222 20.91 -6.68 7.48
CA ASN A 222 22.02 -6.09 8.24
C ASN A 222 21.96 -4.55 8.35
N HIS A 223 20.79 -3.98 8.67
CA HIS A 223 20.60 -2.53 8.80
C HIS A 223 20.87 -1.75 7.50
N HIS A 224 20.67 -2.37 6.34
CA HIS A 224 20.76 -1.71 5.03
C HIS A 224 19.56 -2.11 4.19
N LEU A 225 18.91 -1.14 3.56
CA LEU A 225 17.68 -1.40 2.80
C LEU A 225 17.98 -1.95 1.40
N TYR A 226 17.30 -3.04 1.06
CA TYR A 226 17.38 -3.70 -0.24
C TYR A 226 15.99 -3.98 -0.81
N TYR A 227 15.89 -3.94 -2.14
CA TYR A 227 14.80 -4.59 -2.85
C TYR A 227 15.21 -6.00 -3.27
N VAL A 228 14.36 -6.98 -2.95
CA VAL A 228 14.58 -8.39 -3.33
C VAL A 228 13.50 -8.83 -4.30
N GLY A 229 13.90 -9.48 -5.41
CA GLY A 229 13.01 -9.99 -6.44
C GLY A 229 13.29 -11.48 -6.76
N PRO A 230 12.33 -12.40 -6.54
CA PRO A 230 12.50 -13.82 -6.87
C PRO A 230 12.60 -14.07 -8.38
N LEU A 231 13.45 -15.01 -8.80
CA LEU A 231 13.37 -15.59 -10.14
C LEU A 231 12.19 -16.56 -10.20
N MET A 232 11.20 -16.21 -11.01
CA MET A 232 9.98 -16.98 -11.27
C MET A 232 10.07 -17.71 -12.61
N TYR A 233 9.32 -18.79 -12.78
CA TYR A 233 9.25 -19.50 -14.06
C TYR A 233 8.50 -18.67 -15.11
N ASN A 234 9.06 -18.54 -16.32
CA ASN A 234 8.37 -17.85 -17.43
C ASN A 234 7.12 -18.58 -17.93
N ASN A 235 7.10 -19.91 -17.79
CA ASN A 235 6.00 -20.74 -18.27
C ASN A 235 6.00 -22.11 -17.60
N ILE A 236 4.90 -22.83 -17.81
CA ILE A 236 4.66 -24.18 -17.29
C ILE A 236 5.78 -25.16 -17.71
N PHE A 237 6.30 -25.07 -18.94
CA PHE A 237 7.34 -26.00 -19.42
C PHE A 237 8.70 -25.74 -18.76
N ALA A 238 9.04 -24.49 -18.48
CA ALA A 238 10.23 -24.15 -17.68
C ALA A 238 10.17 -24.83 -16.31
N ASN A 239 9.00 -24.80 -15.67
CA ASN A 239 8.80 -25.47 -14.39
C ASN A 239 8.81 -27.01 -14.49
N LEU A 240 8.19 -27.59 -15.52
CA LEU A 240 8.25 -29.04 -15.73
C LEU A 240 9.69 -29.55 -15.96
N ASN A 241 10.55 -28.73 -16.58
CA ASN A 241 11.94 -29.07 -16.85
C ASN A 241 12.86 -28.89 -15.64
N SER A 242 12.57 -27.93 -14.75
CA SER A 242 13.39 -27.65 -13.57
C SER A 242 12.53 -27.56 -12.32
N ARG A 243 12.86 -28.38 -11.31
CA ARG A 243 12.11 -28.41 -10.04
C ARG A 243 12.36 -27.22 -9.13
N THR A 244 13.39 -26.42 -9.42
CA THR A 244 13.75 -25.23 -8.65
C THR A 244 14.05 -24.07 -9.59
N THR A 245 13.86 -22.83 -9.14
CA THR A 245 14.40 -21.65 -9.81
C THR A 245 15.80 -21.32 -9.29
N PRO A 246 16.64 -20.60 -10.05
CA PRO A 246 18.05 -20.41 -9.69
C PRO A 246 18.27 -19.57 -8.43
N GLY A 247 17.37 -18.64 -8.11
CA GLY A 247 17.47 -17.79 -6.92
C GLY A 247 16.72 -16.48 -7.06
N PHE A 248 17.39 -15.36 -6.77
CA PHE A 248 16.77 -14.03 -6.68
C PHE A 248 17.77 -12.91 -7.00
N VAL A 249 17.24 -11.71 -7.24
CA VAL A 249 18.03 -10.48 -7.39
C VAL A 249 17.92 -9.65 -6.12
N VAL A 250 19.03 -9.06 -5.71
CA VAL A 250 19.13 -8.03 -4.67
C VAL A 250 19.53 -6.71 -5.32
N VAL A 251 18.78 -5.66 -5.03
CA VAL A 251 19.06 -4.29 -5.50
C VAL A 251 19.18 -3.37 -4.28
N ASP A 252 20.25 -2.61 -4.22
CA ASP A 252 20.44 -1.59 -3.18
C ASP A 252 19.31 -0.55 -3.23
N ALA A 253 18.61 -0.35 -2.11
CA ALA A 253 17.50 0.59 -2.02
C ALA A 253 17.95 2.00 -1.62
N GLU A 254 19.11 2.12 -0.96
CA GLU A 254 19.66 3.36 -0.40
C GLU A 254 20.65 4.03 -1.35
N ASP A 255 21.37 3.25 -2.17
CA ASP A 255 22.33 3.74 -3.15
C ASP A 255 21.91 3.39 -4.61
N PRO A 256 21.63 4.40 -5.45
CA PRO A 256 21.31 4.17 -6.84
C PRO A 256 22.52 3.83 -7.73
N GLU A 257 23.76 3.93 -7.27
CA GLU A 257 24.95 3.69 -8.10
C GLU A 257 25.34 2.20 -8.29
N PRO A 258 25.32 1.34 -7.24
CA PRO A 258 25.73 -0.06 -7.37
C PRO A 258 24.93 -0.86 -8.40
N VAL A 259 25.62 -1.81 -9.03
CA VAL A 259 25.01 -2.84 -9.88
C VAL A 259 24.28 -3.83 -8.99
N SER A 260 23.08 -4.25 -9.40
CA SER A 260 22.33 -5.26 -8.67
C SER A 260 23.04 -6.62 -8.68
N ILE A 261 22.77 -7.44 -7.67
CA ILE A 261 23.46 -8.71 -7.47
C ILE A 261 22.46 -9.83 -7.75
N LEU A 262 22.88 -10.79 -8.58
CA LEU A 262 22.10 -12.00 -8.85
C LEU A 262 22.66 -13.18 -8.05
N HIS A 263 21.86 -13.67 -7.11
CA HIS A 263 22.17 -14.85 -6.31
C HIS A 263 21.69 -16.11 -7.03
N THR A 264 22.63 -17.00 -7.36
CA THR A 264 22.38 -18.26 -8.10
C THR A 264 23.17 -19.45 -7.56
N GLU A 265 23.87 -19.25 -6.45
CA GLU A 265 24.47 -20.31 -5.66
C GLU A 265 23.41 -21.33 -5.21
N ALA A 266 23.82 -22.57 -4.94
CA ALA A 266 22.89 -23.66 -4.66
C ALA A 266 21.92 -23.35 -3.50
N SER A 267 22.40 -22.64 -2.46
CA SER A 267 21.62 -22.21 -1.30
C SER A 267 20.59 -21.11 -1.61
N ALA A 268 20.74 -20.38 -2.71
CA ALA A 268 19.81 -19.32 -3.12
C ALA A 268 18.60 -19.85 -3.90
N SER A 269 18.67 -21.08 -4.41
CA SER A 269 17.61 -21.64 -5.25
C SER A 269 16.26 -21.78 -4.54
N LEU A 270 15.18 -21.57 -5.28
CA LEU A 270 13.81 -21.61 -4.76
C LEU A 270 13.09 -22.87 -5.28
N ALA A 271 12.77 -23.80 -4.40
CA ALA A 271 12.04 -25.02 -4.74
C ALA A 271 10.52 -24.86 -4.63
N TYR A 272 10.08 -23.95 -3.76
CA TYR A 272 8.68 -23.62 -3.55
C TYR A 272 8.50 -22.13 -3.79
N LEU A 273 7.50 -21.75 -4.57
CA LEU A 273 7.20 -20.36 -4.89
C LEU A 273 5.74 -20.21 -5.34
N PRO A 274 5.14 -19.02 -5.18
CA PRO A 274 3.79 -18.76 -5.69
C PRO A 274 3.67 -19.02 -7.19
N GLY A 275 2.61 -19.73 -7.62
CA GLY A 275 2.34 -19.97 -9.04
C GLY A 275 3.15 -21.11 -9.68
N ALA A 276 3.98 -21.82 -8.90
CA ALA A 276 4.59 -23.06 -9.35
C ALA A 276 3.56 -24.20 -9.52
N LEU A 277 3.96 -25.29 -10.17
CA LEU A 277 3.08 -26.39 -10.52
C LEU A 277 2.90 -27.35 -9.35
N LEU A 278 1.64 -27.76 -9.13
CA LEU A 278 1.29 -28.81 -8.19
C LEU A 278 1.92 -28.53 -6.81
N ASN A 279 2.60 -29.51 -6.21
CA ASN A 279 3.11 -29.40 -4.85
C ASN A 279 4.31 -28.45 -4.70
N GLN A 280 4.85 -27.88 -5.78
CA GLN A 280 5.84 -26.80 -5.70
C GLN A 280 5.19 -25.44 -5.47
N ASP A 281 3.89 -25.30 -5.75
CA ASP A 281 3.18 -24.09 -5.37
C ASP A 281 3.30 -23.90 -3.85
N LEU A 282 3.85 -22.76 -3.46
CA LEU A 282 4.18 -22.46 -2.06
C LEU A 282 2.96 -22.63 -1.15
N LEU A 283 1.85 -22.01 -1.53
CA LEU A 283 0.63 -21.98 -0.75
C LEU A 283 0.01 -23.38 -0.64
N ARG A 284 0.06 -24.18 -1.71
CA ARG A 284 -0.32 -25.59 -1.69
C ARG A 284 0.58 -26.42 -0.78
N HIS A 285 1.90 -26.25 -0.85
CA HIS A 285 2.86 -26.98 -0.01
C HIS A 285 2.58 -26.75 1.48
N VAL A 286 2.37 -25.48 1.87
CA VAL A 286 2.03 -25.09 3.24
C VAL A 286 0.73 -25.74 3.69
N TYR A 287 -0.31 -25.69 2.86
CA TYR A 287 -1.59 -26.30 3.17
C TYR A 287 -1.50 -27.83 3.32
N LEU A 288 -0.82 -28.52 2.40
CA LEU A 288 -0.62 -29.98 2.46
C LEU A 288 0.25 -30.41 3.66
N SER A 289 1.05 -29.49 4.19
CA SER A 289 1.83 -29.68 5.42
C SER A 289 1.02 -29.53 6.71
N GLY A 290 -0.28 -29.24 6.62
CA GLY A 290 -1.22 -29.25 7.75
C GLY A 290 -1.78 -27.89 8.14
N TYR A 291 -1.30 -26.79 7.55
CA TYR A 291 -1.78 -25.43 7.80
C TYR A 291 -3.05 -25.13 7.01
N THR A 292 -4.13 -25.80 7.42
CA THR A 292 -5.42 -25.84 6.70
C THR A 292 -6.51 -24.96 7.32
N TYR A 293 -6.24 -24.38 8.49
CA TYR A 293 -7.21 -23.61 9.28
C TYR A 293 -6.79 -22.14 9.38
N GLY A 294 -7.43 -21.29 8.56
CA GLY A 294 -7.12 -19.85 8.47
C GLY A 294 -6.63 -19.44 7.08
N LYS A 295 -6.75 -18.16 6.74
CA LYS A 295 -6.36 -17.59 5.45
C LYS A 295 -4.84 -17.43 5.40
N LEU A 296 -4.19 -18.12 4.48
CA LEU A 296 -2.79 -17.89 4.13
C LEU A 296 -2.72 -16.68 3.19
N VAL A 297 -2.10 -15.59 3.61
CA VAL A 297 -2.05 -14.33 2.86
C VAL A 297 -0.63 -13.76 2.81
N ASP A 298 -0.42 -12.89 1.82
CA ASP A 298 0.82 -12.14 1.58
C ASP A 298 2.11 -12.97 1.56
N PRO A 299 2.17 -14.08 0.78
CA PRO A 299 3.41 -14.84 0.63
C PRO A 299 4.50 -13.95 0.05
N THR A 300 5.50 -13.61 0.87
CA THR A 300 6.57 -12.68 0.51
C THR A 300 7.91 -13.38 0.61
N LEU A 301 8.79 -13.19 -0.38
CA LEU A 301 10.17 -13.65 -0.28
C LEU A 301 10.94 -12.66 0.59
N GLU A 302 11.42 -13.09 1.74
CA GLU A 302 12.30 -12.32 2.62
C GLU A 302 13.62 -13.06 2.82
N LEU A 303 14.71 -12.31 2.96
CA LEU A 303 16.04 -12.85 3.19
C LEU A 303 16.43 -12.63 4.64
N ASP A 304 17.09 -13.62 5.25
CA ASP A 304 17.75 -13.35 6.52
C ASP A 304 19.03 -12.51 6.32
N ASP A 305 19.64 -12.08 7.42
CA ASP A 305 20.89 -11.31 7.44
C ASP A 305 22.08 -11.98 6.75
N THR A 306 21.97 -13.26 6.39
CA THR A 306 22.98 -14.02 5.64
C THR A 306 22.57 -14.29 4.20
N PHE A 307 21.54 -13.60 3.70
CA PHE A 307 20.95 -13.75 2.37
C PHE A 307 20.32 -15.13 2.10
N HIS A 308 19.94 -15.89 3.14
CA HIS A 308 19.19 -17.12 2.90
C HIS A 308 17.71 -16.82 2.63
N PRO A 309 17.11 -17.40 1.57
CA PRO A 309 15.75 -17.08 1.16
C PRO A 309 14.69 -17.85 1.96
N TYR A 310 13.70 -17.12 2.46
CA TYR A 310 12.50 -17.65 3.10
C TYR A 310 11.24 -17.03 2.52
N TRP A 311 10.17 -17.79 2.47
CA TRP A 311 8.83 -17.24 2.28
C TRP A 311 8.18 -16.99 3.63
N THR A 312 7.77 -15.75 3.86
CA THR A 312 6.98 -15.34 5.01
C THR A 312 5.51 -15.32 4.60
N ILE A 313 4.65 -15.95 5.41
CA ILE A 313 3.22 -16.09 5.13
C ILE A 313 2.45 -15.79 6.41
N SER A 314 1.51 -14.87 6.31
CA SER A 314 0.59 -14.57 7.40
C SER A 314 -0.57 -15.55 7.41
N LEU A 315 -0.75 -16.28 8.51
CA LEU A 315 -1.94 -17.09 8.75
C LEU A 315 -2.95 -16.27 9.55
N MET A 316 -4.00 -15.84 8.86
CA MET A 316 -5.03 -14.97 9.39
C MET A 316 -6.31 -15.75 9.75
N GLN A 317 -6.98 -15.36 10.84
CA GLN A 317 -8.25 -15.96 11.26
C GLN A 317 -9.36 -14.92 11.34
N PRO A 318 -10.56 -15.19 10.79
CA PRO A 318 -11.67 -14.24 10.88
C PRO A 318 -12.12 -14.07 12.33
N SER A 319 -12.14 -12.84 12.83
CA SER A 319 -12.69 -12.55 14.16
C SER A 319 -14.21 -12.50 14.17
N ARG A 320 -14.85 -12.20 13.03
CA ARG A 320 -16.32 -12.09 12.91
C ARG A 320 -16.85 -12.72 11.63
N GLY A 321 -17.40 -13.91 11.79
CA GLY A 321 -17.94 -14.69 10.68
C GLY A 321 -16.87 -14.98 9.64
N TYR A 322 -16.78 -14.10 8.64
CA TYR A 322 -15.89 -14.26 7.48
C TYR A 322 -15.00 -13.06 7.17
N ILE A 323 -15.05 -12.04 8.03
CA ILE A 323 -14.31 -10.78 7.88
C ILE A 323 -13.62 -10.43 9.20
N GLY A 324 -12.88 -9.32 9.19
CA GLY A 324 -12.14 -8.87 10.36
C GLY A 324 -11.03 -9.85 10.70
N ASP A 325 -10.28 -10.28 9.69
CA ASP A 325 -9.21 -11.25 9.83
C ASP A 325 -8.14 -10.72 10.79
N VAL A 326 -7.68 -11.53 11.74
CA VAL A 326 -6.65 -11.21 12.72
C VAL A 326 -5.47 -12.16 12.54
N LEU A 327 -4.25 -11.63 12.64
CA LEU A 327 -3.03 -12.42 12.53
C LEU A 327 -2.96 -13.44 13.68
N SER A 328 -2.98 -14.72 13.33
CA SER A 328 -2.89 -15.81 14.29
C SER A 328 -1.44 -16.29 14.41
N GLU A 329 -0.81 -16.55 13.28
CA GLU A 329 0.53 -17.15 13.20
C GLU A 329 1.25 -16.63 11.97
N VAL A 330 2.59 -16.66 12.00
CA VAL A 330 3.46 -16.38 10.86
C VAL A 330 4.20 -17.66 10.52
N LEU A 331 4.11 -18.07 9.26
CA LEU A 331 4.79 -19.24 8.74
C LEU A 331 6.00 -18.78 7.94
N ILE A 332 7.18 -19.25 8.35
CA ILE A 332 8.44 -19.03 7.65
C ILE A 332 8.81 -20.34 6.97
N VAL A 333 8.76 -20.35 5.65
CA VAL A 333 9.10 -21.51 4.80
C VAL A 333 10.49 -21.28 4.23
N ASN A 334 11.44 -22.17 4.51
CA ASN A 334 12.73 -22.11 3.82
C ASN A 334 12.50 -22.35 2.32
N ALA A 335 12.85 -21.37 1.47
CA ALA A 335 12.45 -21.41 0.06
C ALA A 335 13.16 -22.53 -0.73
N HIS A 336 14.34 -22.94 -0.27
CA HIS A 336 15.13 -24.02 -0.88
C HIS A 336 14.62 -25.42 -0.49
N THR A 337 14.35 -25.65 0.79
CA THR A 337 14.02 -26.99 1.32
C THR A 337 12.52 -27.24 1.46
N GLY A 338 11.73 -26.18 1.64
CA GLY A 338 10.32 -26.25 1.98
C GLY A 338 10.04 -26.48 3.47
N ASP A 339 11.06 -26.49 4.34
CA ASP A 339 10.86 -26.65 5.78
C ASP A 339 10.08 -25.46 6.35
N ILE A 340 8.99 -25.75 7.07
CA ILE A 340 8.08 -24.74 7.61
C ILE A 340 8.29 -24.60 9.12
N LYS A 341 8.63 -23.39 9.56
CA LYS A 341 8.60 -23.00 10.96
C LYS A 341 7.45 -22.04 11.22
N LYS A 342 6.79 -22.22 12.35
CA LYS A 342 5.61 -21.46 12.76
C LYS A 342 5.96 -20.61 13.97
N TYR A 343 5.56 -19.35 13.93
CA TYR A 343 5.77 -18.38 15.00
C TYR A 343 4.45 -17.74 15.41
N LEU A 344 4.34 -17.41 16.70
CA LEU A 344 3.37 -16.41 17.14
C LEU A 344 3.90 -15.02 16.73
N PRO A 345 3.04 -14.01 16.50
CA PRO A 345 3.46 -12.70 16.02
C PRO A 345 4.58 -12.07 16.86
N GLN A 346 4.53 -12.20 18.19
CA GLN A 346 5.55 -11.64 19.09
C GLN A 346 6.89 -12.40 19.12
N ASP A 347 6.93 -13.62 18.57
CA ASP A 347 8.09 -14.50 18.58
C ASP A 347 8.77 -14.58 17.20
N VAL A 348 8.29 -13.79 16.23
CA VAL A 348 8.88 -13.75 14.88
C VAL A 348 10.31 -13.20 14.96
N PRO A 349 11.28 -13.79 14.24
CA PRO A 349 12.63 -13.25 14.14
C PRO A 349 12.65 -11.80 13.67
N THR A 350 13.60 -11.01 14.19
CA THR A 350 13.69 -9.57 13.91
C THR A 350 14.02 -9.22 12.47
N TRP A 351 14.65 -10.13 11.71
CA TRP A 351 14.95 -9.94 10.29
C TRP A 351 13.72 -10.02 9.38
N VAL A 352 12.57 -10.48 9.90
CA VAL A 352 11.32 -10.51 9.13
C VAL A 352 10.65 -9.16 9.24
N ASP A 353 10.48 -8.47 8.12
CA ASP A 353 9.99 -7.10 8.12
C ASP A 353 8.47 -7.01 7.97
N ARG A 354 7.87 -7.91 7.17
CA ARG A 354 6.47 -7.79 6.70
C ARG A 354 5.54 -8.78 7.42
N VAL A 355 5.60 -8.79 8.75
CA VAL A 355 4.77 -9.66 9.59
C VAL A 355 3.27 -9.38 9.43
N MET A 356 2.84 -8.11 9.50
CA MET A 356 1.47 -7.69 9.22
C MET A 356 1.35 -7.28 7.75
N PRO A 357 0.49 -7.94 6.95
CA PRO A 357 0.32 -7.63 5.54
C PRO A 357 -0.19 -6.20 5.28
N ALA A 358 0.36 -5.53 4.28
CA ALA A 358 -0.06 -4.17 3.91
C ALA A 358 -1.57 -4.09 3.64
N GLN A 359 -2.14 -5.04 2.87
CA GLN A 359 -3.57 -5.06 2.59
C GLN A 359 -4.43 -5.21 3.85
N THR A 360 -3.97 -6.02 4.82
CA THR A 360 -4.69 -6.17 6.10
C THR A 360 -4.71 -4.86 6.87
N VAL A 361 -3.58 -4.14 6.89
CA VAL A 361 -3.49 -2.81 7.52
C VAL A 361 -4.41 -1.81 6.82
N THR A 362 -4.46 -1.81 5.49
CA THR A 362 -5.41 -0.99 4.72
C THR A 362 -6.86 -1.29 5.10
N ASP A 363 -7.24 -2.57 5.21
CA ASP A 363 -8.60 -2.97 5.59
C ASP A 363 -8.93 -2.51 7.02
N TYR A 364 -8.01 -2.69 7.97
CA TYR A 364 -8.14 -2.23 9.35
C TYR A 364 -8.37 -0.72 9.45
N LEU A 365 -7.52 0.06 8.79
CA LEU A 365 -7.60 1.51 8.81
C LEU A 365 -8.80 2.04 8.03
N THR A 366 -9.26 1.31 7.01
CA THR A 366 -10.53 1.59 6.34
C THR A 366 -11.72 1.41 7.29
N TRP A 367 -11.80 0.30 8.02
CA TRP A 367 -12.87 0.11 9.02
C TRP A 367 -12.80 1.13 10.15
N TRP A 368 -11.59 1.41 10.65
CA TRP A 368 -11.38 2.44 11.68
C TRP A 368 -11.83 3.82 11.17
N GLY A 369 -11.43 4.20 9.97
CA GLY A 369 -11.78 5.47 9.34
C GLY A 369 -13.28 5.61 9.10
N LEU A 370 -13.96 4.54 8.65
CA LEU A 370 -15.40 4.57 8.40
C LEU A 370 -16.25 4.56 9.66
N TYR A 371 -15.80 3.89 10.73
CA TYR A 371 -16.69 3.55 11.84
C TYR A 371 -16.20 3.94 13.22
N HIS A 372 -14.94 4.32 13.49
CA HIS A 372 -14.56 4.61 14.88
C HIS A 372 -15.34 5.82 15.44
N ALA A 373 -15.46 6.90 14.67
CA ALA A 373 -16.14 8.15 15.06
C ALA A 373 -17.53 8.37 14.41
N ALA A 374 -18.02 7.42 13.59
CA ALA A 374 -19.30 7.52 12.90
C ALA A 374 -20.19 6.28 13.13
N PRO A 375 -21.52 6.40 13.01
CA PRO A 375 -22.41 5.25 12.97
C PRO A 375 -22.25 4.47 11.65
N TRP A 376 -22.67 3.20 11.63
CA TRP A 376 -22.58 2.29 10.49
C TRP A 376 -23.31 2.85 9.26
N PHE A 377 -24.47 3.48 9.48
CA PHE A 377 -25.24 4.15 8.46
C PHE A 377 -25.05 5.67 8.59
N ASN A 378 -24.10 6.19 7.83
CA ASN A 378 -23.75 7.61 7.84
C ASN A 378 -23.72 8.19 6.40
N PRO A 379 -24.88 8.47 5.79
CA PRO A 379 -24.93 9.03 4.44
C PRO A 379 -24.31 10.43 4.34
N SER A 380 -24.07 11.11 5.46
CA SER A 380 -23.44 12.44 5.49
C SER A 380 -21.92 12.39 5.34
N GLY A 381 -21.28 11.24 5.60
CA GLY A 381 -19.82 11.11 5.66
C GLY A 381 -19.14 11.82 6.85
N MET A 382 -19.90 12.50 7.72
CA MET A 382 -19.32 13.26 8.83
C MET A 382 -18.58 12.34 9.81
N GLY A 383 -17.32 12.66 10.11
CA GLY A 383 -16.47 11.86 11.00
C GLY A 383 -15.89 10.60 10.35
N GLN A 384 -16.04 10.44 9.02
CA GLN A 384 -15.42 9.35 8.27
C GLN A 384 -14.12 9.79 7.57
N GLN A 385 -13.18 8.87 7.52
CA GLN A 385 -11.88 9.02 6.88
C GLN A 385 -11.52 7.74 6.12
N SER A 386 -10.56 7.83 5.21
CA SER A 386 -10.01 6.68 4.49
C SER A 386 -8.50 6.78 4.32
N PRO A 387 -7.79 5.66 4.20
CA PRO A 387 -6.40 5.66 3.71
C PRO A 387 -6.30 6.43 2.38
N ALA A 388 -5.30 7.29 2.25
CA ALA A 388 -5.10 8.10 1.06
C ALA A 388 -4.20 7.44 0.00
N SER A 389 -3.43 6.44 0.43
CA SER A 389 -2.50 5.67 -0.40
C SER A 389 -2.35 4.26 0.17
N ASP A 390 -1.69 3.40 -0.62
CA ASP A 390 -1.22 2.13 -0.10
C ASP A 390 -0.18 2.35 1.02
N PRO A 391 -0.06 1.41 1.98
CA PRO A 391 0.92 1.52 3.05
C PRO A 391 2.36 1.55 2.52
N GLU A 392 3.13 2.53 3.01
CA GLU A 392 4.55 2.67 2.69
C GLU A 392 5.39 2.09 3.82
N LEU A 393 6.30 1.17 3.52
CA LEU A 393 7.19 0.60 4.54
C LEU A 393 8.30 1.60 4.86
N LEU A 394 8.42 1.96 6.13
CA LEU A 394 9.48 2.82 6.66
C LEU A 394 10.21 2.11 7.80
N TYR A 395 11.44 2.55 8.03
CA TYR A 395 12.27 2.05 9.11
C TYR A 395 12.59 3.21 10.05
N ASN A 396 12.48 2.95 11.35
CA ASN A 396 12.91 3.92 12.35
C ASN A 396 14.42 3.77 12.66
N ASN A 397 14.95 4.63 13.53
CA ASN A 397 16.38 4.62 13.88
C ASN A 397 16.87 3.34 14.60
N VAL A 398 15.98 2.42 14.96
CA VAL A 398 16.34 1.11 15.53
C VAL A 398 16.03 -0.04 14.57
N ASP A 399 15.89 0.28 13.28
CA ASP A 399 15.64 -0.67 12.20
C ASP A 399 14.36 -1.48 12.38
N GLN A 400 13.34 -0.86 12.99
CA GLN A 400 12.03 -1.47 13.12
C GLN A 400 11.14 -1.06 11.93
N PRO A 401 10.58 -2.03 11.18
CA PRO A 401 9.66 -1.75 10.10
C PRO A 401 8.31 -1.27 10.64
N VAL A 402 7.78 -0.22 10.01
CA VAL A 402 6.45 0.33 10.26
C VAL A 402 5.79 0.67 8.93
N TRP A 403 4.48 0.44 8.86
CA TRP A 403 3.68 0.94 7.75
C TRP A 403 3.28 2.39 8.02
N LEU A 404 3.62 3.31 7.11
CA LEU A 404 3.13 4.68 7.10
C LEU A 404 1.90 4.79 6.18
N ILE A 405 0.81 5.34 6.71
CA ILE A 405 -0.45 5.53 5.96
C ILE A 405 -1.02 6.91 6.26
N PRO A 406 -1.01 7.85 5.31
CA PRO A 406 -1.76 9.09 5.44
C PRO A 406 -3.26 8.82 5.32
N MET A 407 -4.07 9.45 6.17
CA MET A 407 -5.53 9.42 6.11
C MET A 407 -6.05 10.72 5.48
N THR A 408 -7.12 10.61 4.69
CA THR A 408 -7.86 11.75 4.13
C THR A 408 -9.33 11.69 4.53
N SER A 409 -10.06 12.78 4.33
CA SER A 409 -11.51 12.76 4.54
C SER A 409 -12.18 11.81 3.54
N SER A 410 -13.40 11.37 3.82
CA SER A 410 -14.17 10.52 2.89
C SER A 410 -14.57 11.22 1.58
N SER A 411 -14.14 12.45 1.34
CA SER A 411 -14.35 13.20 0.10
C SER A 411 -13.32 12.79 -0.94
N THR A 412 -13.78 12.39 -2.13
CA THR A 412 -12.92 11.91 -3.23
C THR A 412 -11.94 12.96 -3.78
N ASN A 413 -12.14 14.24 -3.46
CA ASN A 413 -11.33 15.35 -3.97
C ASN A 413 -10.40 15.95 -2.93
N ASP A 414 -10.35 15.40 -1.71
CA ASP A 414 -9.51 15.94 -0.65
C ASP A 414 -8.06 15.49 -0.81
N GLN A 415 -7.18 16.47 -1.00
CA GLN A 415 -5.74 16.29 -1.13
C GLN A 415 -4.98 16.74 0.12
N SER A 416 -5.68 16.87 1.24
CA SER A 416 -5.12 17.20 2.55
C SER A 416 -5.27 16.04 3.52
N SER A 417 -4.22 15.78 4.28
CA SER A 417 -4.23 14.79 5.33
C SER A 417 -5.13 15.24 6.50
N THR A 418 -5.87 14.29 7.06
CA THR A 418 -6.56 14.41 8.35
C THR A 418 -5.71 13.87 9.51
N GLY A 419 -4.63 13.16 9.18
CA GLY A 419 -3.66 12.57 10.09
C GLY A 419 -2.86 11.45 9.40
N VAL A 420 -1.84 10.95 10.07
CA VAL A 420 -0.95 9.89 9.55
C VAL A 420 -0.87 8.77 10.58
N PHE A 421 -1.00 7.53 10.11
CA PHE A 421 -0.75 6.33 10.90
C PHE A 421 0.69 5.85 10.73
N LEU A 422 1.29 5.43 11.84
CA LEU A 422 2.41 4.49 11.85
C LEU A 422 1.91 3.18 12.48
N PHE A 423 1.84 2.12 11.70
CA PHE A 423 1.37 0.80 12.13
C PHE A 423 2.57 -0.14 12.27
N ASP A 424 2.76 -0.73 13.45
CA ASP A 424 3.86 -1.66 13.75
C ASP A 424 3.68 -2.93 12.92
N THR A 425 4.67 -3.36 12.13
CA THR A 425 4.48 -4.57 11.32
C THR A 425 4.46 -5.84 12.17
N HIS A 426 5.08 -5.85 13.36
CA HIS A 426 5.17 -7.02 14.24
C HIS A 426 4.00 -7.12 15.23
N LYS A 427 3.21 -6.06 15.34
CA LYS A 427 2.13 -5.97 16.34
C LYS A 427 0.88 -5.39 15.73
N ASN A 428 -0.28 -5.80 16.22
CA ASN A 428 -1.54 -5.15 15.86
C ASN A 428 -1.73 -3.82 16.62
N GLU A 429 -0.77 -2.89 16.50
CA GLU A 429 -0.72 -1.60 17.18
C GLU A 429 -0.43 -0.48 16.17
N ALA A 430 -1.20 0.61 16.26
CA ALA A 430 -1.08 1.74 15.35
C ALA A 430 -1.08 3.06 16.12
N HIS A 431 -0.17 3.96 15.77
CA HIS A 431 -0.10 5.31 16.32
C HIS A 431 -0.67 6.30 15.31
N PHE A 432 -1.74 6.99 15.69
CA PHE A 432 -2.36 8.04 14.89
C PHE A 432 -1.83 9.41 15.28
N TYR A 433 -1.14 10.06 14.36
CA TYR A 433 -0.64 11.42 14.52
C TYR A 433 -1.62 12.40 13.85
N PRO A 434 -2.17 13.39 14.56
CA PRO A 434 -3.13 14.36 14.01
C PRO A 434 -2.42 15.42 13.15
N LEU A 435 -1.65 14.98 12.14
CA LEU A 435 -0.90 15.79 11.21
C LEU A 435 -1.82 16.35 10.11
N SER A 436 -2.78 17.16 10.51
CA SER A 436 -3.78 17.73 9.61
C SER A 436 -3.21 18.82 8.69
N GLY A 437 -3.73 18.94 7.48
CA GLY A 437 -3.41 20.03 6.55
C GLY A 437 -2.07 19.87 5.81
N VAL A 438 -1.43 18.70 5.93
CA VAL A 438 -0.32 18.29 5.07
C VAL A 438 -0.88 17.82 3.73
N GLY A 439 -0.30 18.26 2.61
CA GLY A 439 -0.74 17.78 1.31
C GLY A 439 -0.32 16.33 1.06
N ILE A 440 -1.18 15.59 0.36
CA ILE A 440 -1.05 14.14 0.11
C ILE A 440 -1.43 13.80 -1.35
N GLY A 441 -1.07 12.61 -1.79
CA GLY A 441 -1.45 12.07 -3.10
C GLY A 441 -1.03 12.97 -4.27
N GLY A 442 -1.96 13.24 -5.19
CA GLY A 442 -1.69 13.98 -6.43
C GLY A 442 -1.15 15.40 -6.25
N ASN A 443 -1.42 16.07 -5.12
CA ASN A 443 -0.87 17.40 -4.83
C ASN A 443 0.65 17.36 -4.61
N VAL A 444 1.13 16.32 -3.93
CA VAL A 444 2.57 16.12 -3.71
C VAL A 444 3.25 15.82 -5.05
N GLN A 445 2.67 14.92 -5.84
CA GLN A 445 3.21 14.56 -7.15
C GLN A 445 3.28 15.77 -8.10
N SER A 446 2.22 16.57 -8.18
CA SER A 446 2.21 17.78 -9.02
C SER A 446 3.21 18.83 -8.55
N THR A 447 3.42 18.96 -7.23
CA THR A 447 4.44 19.83 -6.65
C THR A 447 5.84 19.45 -7.13
N PHE A 448 6.21 18.18 -7.04
CA PHE A 448 7.51 17.71 -7.53
C PHE A 448 7.63 17.79 -9.05
N GLN A 449 6.55 17.53 -9.79
CA GLN A 449 6.58 17.60 -11.25
C GLN A 449 6.70 19.06 -11.76
N SER A 450 6.16 20.03 -11.03
CA SER A 450 6.12 21.45 -11.42
C SER A 450 7.39 22.24 -11.09
N THR A 451 8.40 21.64 -10.47
CA THR A 451 9.64 22.35 -10.15
C THR A 451 10.37 22.80 -11.41
N SER A 452 10.72 24.09 -11.49
CA SER A 452 11.46 24.66 -12.62
C SER A 452 12.89 24.13 -12.72
N LYS A 453 13.41 23.50 -11.66
CA LYS A 453 14.72 22.83 -11.64
C LYS A 453 14.72 21.54 -12.48
N ASN A 454 13.57 20.90 -12.69
CA ASN A 454 13.42 19.69 -13.50
C ASN A 454 13.31 20.01 -15.01
N ILE A 455 14.34 20.64 -15.57
CA ILE A 455 14.36 21.12 -16.97
C ILE A 455 14.22 19.96 -17.98
N ARG A 456 14.66 18.75 -17.58
CA ARG A 456 14.62 17.54 -18.41
C ARG A 456 13.29 16.79 -18.36
N ASN A 457 12.31 17.28 -17.60
CA ASN A 457 10.99 16.67 -17.42
C ASN A 457 11.05 15.21 -16.98
N TYR A 458 11.97 14.89 -16.05
CA TYR A 458 12.03 13.58 -15.43
C TYR A 458 10.74 13.26 -14.67
N ASN A 459 10.37 11.99 -14.65
CA ASN A 459 9.16 11.52 -14.00
C ASN A 459 9.43 11.27 -12.50
N VAL A 460 8.45 11.55 -11.66
CA VAL A 460 8.49 11.14 -10.24
C VAL A 460 8.08 9.68 -10.13
N ALA A 461 8.99 8.81 -9.66
CA ALA A 461 8.78 7.36 -9.56
C ALA A 461 8.29 6.90 -8.19
N SER A 462 8.69 7.59 -7.13
CA SER A 462 8.22 7.34 -5.77
C SER A 462 8.15 8.64 -4.97
N LEU A 463 7.28 8.64 -3.98
CA LEU A 463 7.08 9.69 -2.99
C LEU A 463 7.04 9.01 -1.64
N GLN A 464 7.78 9.51 -0.66
CA GLN A 464 7.75 8.98 0.70
C GLN A 464 7.80 10.12 1.71
N LEU A 465 7.02 9.98 2.78
CA LEU A 465 6.94 10.96 3.85
C LEU A 465 7.91 10.61 4.97
N TYR A 466 8.77 11.55 5.31
CA TYR A 466 9.77 11.42 6.37
C TYR A 466 9.66 12.54 7.39
N GLN A 467 10.33 12.38 8.54
CA GLN A 467 10.44 13.40 9.56
C GLN A 467 11.88 13.91 9.63
N ILE A 468 12.19 14.91 8.81
CA ILE A 468 13.55 15.44 8.62
C ILE A 468 13.69 16.80 9.33
N TYR A 469 14.75 16.96 10.13
CA TYR A 469 15.00 18.18 10.92
C TYR A 469 13.82 18.65 11.80
N GLY A 470 12.98 17.72 12.25
CA GLY A 470 11.80 18.05 13.05
C GLY A 470 10.61 18.59 12.25
N THR A 471 10.67 18.49 10.92
CA THR A 471 9.63 18.88 9.98
C THR A 471 9.14 17.66 9.16
N PRO A 472 7.83 17.51 8.90
CA PRO A 472 7.33 16.51 7.96
C PRO A 472 7.72 16.89 6.53
N THR A 473 8.38 15.98 5.83
CA THR A 473 9.09 16.27 4.59
C THR A 473 8.81 15.18 3.58
N TRP A 474 8.33 15.57 2.40
CA TRP A 474 8.22 14.65 1.28
C TRP A 474 9.55 14.54 0.57
N ILE A 475 9.94 13.31 0.24
CA ILE A 475 11.09 13.00 -0.61
C ILE A 475 10.58 12.30 -1.87
N ALA A 476 11.06 12.75 -3.03
CA ALA A 476 10.69 12.24 -4.33
C ALA A 476 11.91 11.71 -5.07
N ILE A 477 11.76 10.57 -5.73
CA ILE A 477 12.79 10.02 -6.61
C ILE A 477 12.41 10.29 -8.07
N TYR A 478 13.30 10.98 -8.78
CA TYR A 478 13.12 11.26 -10.20
C TYR A 478 13.85 10.23 -11.05
N VAL A 479 13.15 9.77 -12.09
CA VAL A 479 13.66 8.81 -13.07
C VAL A 479 13.57 9.35 -14.48
N GLN A 480 14.41 8.81 -15.35
CA GLN A 480 14.39 9.15 -16.76
C GLN A 480 13.03 8.79 -17.39
N SER A 481 12.46 9.70 -18.19
CA SER A 481 11.13 9.51 -18.79
C SER A 481 11.14 8.51 -19.95
N SER A 482 12.29 8.29 -20.59
CA SER A 482 12.50 7.15 -21.49
C SER A 482 12.56 5.88 -20.65
N GLY A 483 11.72 4.87 -20.96
CA GLY A 483 11.34 3.70 -20.15
C GLY A 483 12.42 2.79 -19.54
N ASN A 484 13.66 3.25 -19.43
CA ASN A 484 14.77 2.62 -18.74
C ASN A 484 14.81 2.96 -17.24
N GLY A 485 13.87 3.78 -16.72
CA GLY A 485 13.62 3.92 -15.29
C GLY A 485 14.82 4.25 -14.39
N GLY A 486 15.96 4.70 -14.92
CA GLY A 486 17.17 4.93 -14.13
C GLY A 486 17.04 6.15 -13.23
N PHE A 487 17.60 6.06 -12.02
CA PHE A 487 17.71 7.18 -11.07
C PHE A 487 18.36 8.40 -11.73
N GLN A 488 17.84 9.59 -11.45
CA GLN A 488 18.40 10.85 -11.97
C GLN A 488 18.70 11.88 -10.88
N SER A 489 17.82 11.99 -9.89
CA SER A 489 17.89 13.02 -8.86
C SER A 489 16.89 12.75 -7.77
N VAL A 490 17.06 13.43 -6.64
CA VAL A 490 16.16 13.44 -5.50
C VAL A 490 15.56 14.83 -5.30
N GLY A 491 14.28 14.86 -4.97
CA GLY A 491 13.53 16.05 -4.60
C GLY A 491 13.19 16.04 -3.12
N ILE A 492 13.31 17.16 -2.43
CA ILE A 492 12.88 17.32 -1.03
C ILE A 492 12.02 18.57 -0.90
N VAL A 493 10.86 18.46 -0.22
CA VAL A 493 9.99 19.60 0.06
C VAL A 493 9.29 19.45 1.41
N ASP A 494 9.05 20.57 2.10
CA ASP A 494 8.22 20.60 3.29
C ASP A 494 6.76 20.24 2.98
N ALA A 495 6.19 19.35 3.79
CA ALA A 495 4.89 18.76 3.52
C ALA A 495 3.70 19.73 3.71
N LYS A 496 3.93 20.90 4.34
CA LYS A 496 2.92 21.96 4.52
C LYS A 496 3.05 23.08 3.48
N ASN A 497 4.23 23.25 2.89
CA ASN A 497 4.55 24.32 1.95
C ASN A 497 4.81 23.76 0.54
N LEU A 498 3.83 23.01 0.04
CA LEU A 498 3.86 22.39 -1.28
C LEU A 498 3.78 23.41 -2.40
N ASN A 499 4.94 23.75 -2.97
CA ASN A 499 5.08 24.56 -4.17
C ASN A 499 6.32 24.10 -4.95
N GLY A 500 6.22 23.99 -6.28
CA GLY A 500 7.34 23.57 -7.13
C GLY A 500 8.61 24.43 -6.96
N SER A 501 8.47 25.70 -6.58
CA SER A 501 9.62 26.58 -6.27
C SER A 501 10.33 26.24 -4.95
N ASN A 502 9.66 25.54 -4.03
CA ASN A 502 10.20 25.14 -2.73
C ASN A 502 10.93 23.79 -2.77
N VAL A 503 10.85 23.08 -3.89
CA VAL A 503 11.51 21.78 -4.07
C VAL A 503 13.03 21.97 -4.14
N GLN A 504 13.75 21.30 -3.25
CA GLN A 504 15.20 21.12 -3.36
C GLN A 504 15.44 19.91 -4.25
N TYR A 505 15.97 20.15 -5.44
CA TYR A 505 16.13 19.17 -6.50
C TYR A 505 17.63 19.04 -6.76
N GLU A 506 18.23 17.93 -6.35
CA GLU A 506 19.67 17.72 -6.47
C GLU A 506 20.00 16.31 -6.97
N PRO A 507 21.17 16.08 -7.58
CA PRO A 507 21.59 14.75 -8.01
C PRO A 507 21.79 13.77 -6.85
N THR A 508 22.10 14.25 -5.64
CA THR A 508 22.41 13.41 -4.48
C THR A 508 21.63 13.84 -3.23
N LEU A 509 21.30 12.87 -2.38
CA LEU A 509 20.58 13.11 -1.12
C LEU A 509 21.31 14.07 -0.15
N PRO A 510 22.63 13.95 0.09
CA PRO A 510 23.32 14.89 0.99
C PRO A 510 23.23 16.35 0.53
N GLN A 511 23.32 16.59 -0.79
CA GLN A 511 23.15 17.93 -1.35
C GLN A 511 21.72 18.45 -1.15
N ALA A 512 20.71 17.62 -1.47
CA ALA A 512 19.31 18.00 -1.27
C ALA A 512 19.00 18.29 0.21
N LEU A 513 19.54 17.48 1.14
CA LEU A 513 19.35 17.66 2.58
C LEU A 513 20.02 18.95 3.09
N GLN A 514 21.21 19.28 2.59
CA GLN A 514 21.89 20.52 2.91
C GLN A 514 21.07 21.74 2.45
N ASP A 515 20.63 21.74 1.20
CA ASP A 515 19.81 22.82 0.63
C ASP A 515 18.47 22.95 1.35
N TYR A 516 17.86 21.81 1.72
CA TYR A 516 16.61 21.80 2.47
C TYR A 516 16.78 22.36 3.88
N GLN A 517 17.86 22.02 4.58
CA GLN A 517 18.17 22.60 5.89
C GLN A 517 18.34 24.13 5.80
N GLN A 518 19.00 24.61 4.74
CA GLN A 518 19.14 26.03 4.49
C GLN A 518 17.79 26.70 4.19
N TRP A 519 16.95 26.07 3.37
CA TRP A 519 15.61 26.56 3.06
C TRP A 519 14.74 26.64 4.32
N LEU A 520 14.75 25.61 5.19
CA LEU A 520 14.04 25.62 6.46
C LEU A 520 14.50 26.77 7.38
N THR A 521 15.80 27.03 7.41
CA THR A 521 16.36 28.14 8.21
C THR A 521 15.89 29.51 7.67
N GLN A 522 15.79 29.64 6.34
CA GLN A 522 15.30 30.86 5.70
C GLN A 522 13.79 31.07 5.93
N GLN A 523 12.98 30.02 5.85
CA GLN A 523 11.55 30.07 6.18
C GLN A 523 11.31 30.37 7.67
N GLY A 524 12.14 29.82 8.56
CA GLY A 524 12.10 30.14 10.00
C GLY A 524 12.38 31.61 10.31
N ASN A 525 13.04 32.34 9.40
CA ASN A 525 13.25 33.79 9.49
C ASN A 525 12.11 34.61 8.84
N GLY A 526 11.21 33.97 8.10
CA GLY A 526 10.02 34.56 7.48
C GLY A 526 8.73 34.00 8.07
N THR A 527 8.25 34.62 9.15
CA THR A 527 6.92 34.41 9.79
C THR A 527 6.64 33.02 10.40
N ASN A 528 6.63 32.97 11.74
CA ASN A 528 5.97 32.02 12.65
C ASN A 528 6.25 30.50 12.52
N THR A 529 7.21 29.98 13.31
CA THR A 529 7.07 28.68 14.04
C THR A 529 8.06 28.56 15.22
N PRO A 530 7.91 27.59 16.16
CA PRO A 530 7.83 27.81 17.59
C PRO A 530 9.20 27.87 18.30
N THR A 531 9.22 28.63 19.40
CA THR A 531 10.30 28.78 20.38
C THR A 531 10.60 27.45 21.10
N GLY A 532 11.53 26.67 20.55
CA GLY A 532 12.12 25.49 21.21
C GLY A 532 13.57 25.69 21.66
N GLY A 533 14.15 26.87 21.46
CA GLY A 533 15.51 27.20 21.90
C GLY A 533 15.58 28.60 22.48
N THR A 534 16.39 28.79 23.52
CA THR A 534 16.60 30.09 24.14
C THR A 534 17.27 31.02 23.12
N THR A 535 16.50 31.96 22.56
CA THR A 535 17.05 33.03 21.73
C THR A 535 18.03 33.85 22.56
N GLN A 536 19.25 34.02 22.06
CA GLN A 536 20.27 34.86 22.66
C GLN A 536 20.57 36.04 21.74
N SER A 537 20.89 37.20 22.31
CA SER A 537 21.37 38.36 21.56
C SER A 537 22.88 38.46 21.70
N VAL A 538 23.57 38.74 20.60
CA VAL A 538 25.00 39.11 20.62
C VAL A 538 25.14 40.56 20.18
N LEU A 539 25.91 41.31 20.95
CA LEU A 539 26.41 42.65 20.62
C LEU A 539 27.93 42.56 20.65
N GLY A 540 28.60 42.83 19.55
CA GLY A 540 30.05 42.69 19.52
C GLY A 540 30.71 43.22 18.27
N THR A 541 32.03 43.28 18.32
CA THR A 541 32.87 43.78 17.23
C THR A 541 33.22 42.67 16.25
N VAL A 542 33.02 42.93 14.96
CA VAL A 542 33.41 42.02 13.88
C VAL A 542 34.93 41.87 13.85
N LEU A 543 35.41 40.64 14.02
CA LEU A 543 36.83 40.29 13.87
C LEU A 543 37.18 39.97 12.42
N ARG A 544 36.30 39.21 11.75
CA ARG A 544 36.43 38.82 10.34
C ARG A 544 35.06 38.66 9.72
N ILE A 545 34.96 38.98 8.44
CA ILE A 545 33.78 38.71 7.63
C ILE A 545 34.21 38.17 6.26
N SER A 546 33.47 37.21 5.73
CA SER A 546 33.64 36.71 4.37
C SER A 546 32.30 36.30 3.81
N SER A 547 32.06 36.55 2.53
CA SER A 547 30.88 36.05 1.84
C SER A 547 31.21 34.83 1.00
N VAL A 548 30.29 33.87 0.94
CA VAL A 548 30.33 32.75 0.00
C VAL A 548 29.04 32.78 -0.81
N GLN A 549 29.17 32.71 -2.14
CA GLN A 549 28.02 32.53 -3.02
C GLN A 549 27.65 31.04 -3.05
N GLN A 550 26.44 30.72 -2.62
CA GLN A 550 25.87 29.36 -2.64
C GLN A 550 24.58 29.42 -3.47
N GLY A 551 24.65 28.92 -4.71
CA GLY A 551 23.59 29.09 -5.71
C GLY A 551 23.36 30.56 -6.07
N ASN A 552 22.11 31.03 -5.94
CA ASN A 552 21.72 32.43 -6.14
C ASN A 552 21.85 33.30 -4.88
N ASN A 553 22.24 32.74 -3.74
CA ASN A 553 22.32 33.45 -2.47
C ASN A 553 23.76 33.76 -2.07
N THR A 554 23.95 34.90 -1.41
CA THR A 554 25.21 35.28 -0.77
C THR A 554 25.06 35.13 0.75
N ILE A 555 25.84 34.23 1.34
CA ILE A 555 25.88 34.00 2.79
C ILE A 555 27.14 34.65 3.35
N TYR A 556 26.96 35.52 4.35
CA TYR A 556 28.05 36.18 5.07
C TYR A 556 28.38 35.38 6.32
N TYR A 557 29.64 34.97 6.44
CA TYR A 557 30.23 34.36 7.63
C TYR A 557 30.94 35.44 8.43
N ILE A 558 30.57 35.59 9.70
CA ILE A 558 30.99 36.67 10.58
C ILE A 558 31.57 36.06 11.85
N GLN A 559 32.80 36.41 12.17
CA GLN A 559 33.43 36.07 13.44
C GLN A 559 33.40 37.30 14.34
N ILE A 560 32.88 37.15 15.55
CA ILE A 560 32.79 38.24 16.55
C ILE A 560 33.93 38.09 17.57
N LYS A 561 34.58 39.19 17.92
CA LYS A 561 35.69 39.21 18.89
C LYS A 561 35.24 38.66 20.24
N GLY A 562 35.97 37.66 20.75
CA GLY A 562 35.70 37.02 22.05
C GLY A 562 34.61 35.95 22.01
N GLN A 563 34.06 35.64 20.83
CA GLN A 563 33.12 34.53 20.62
C GLN A 563 33.82 33.35 19.93
N ASN A 564 33.54 32.13 20.40
CA ASN A 564 34.05 30.88 19.81
C ASN A 564 33.12 30.30 18.74
N THR A 565 32.16 31.10 18.26
CA THR A 565 31.13 30.70 17.31
C THR A 565 31.21 31.57 16.07
N ILE A 566 31.07 30.96 14.88
CA ILE A 566 30.94 31.67 13.61
C ILE A 566 29.45 31.94 13.37
N PHE A 567 29.12 33.19 13.10
CA PHE A 567 27.75 33.59 12.79
C PHE A 567 27.54 33.63 11.28
N THR A 568 26.40 33.17 10.79
CA THR A 568 26.01 33.30 9.38
C THR A 568 24.82 34.24 9.23
N ALA A 569 24.79 35.02 8.15
CA ALA A 569 23.69 35.92 7.82
C ALA A 569 23.45 35.96 6.30
N ASN A 570 22.19 36.05 5.90
CA ASN A 570 21.80 36.24 4.50
C ASN A 570 21.44 37.72 4.25
N LEU A 571 21.63 38.21 3.02
CA LEU A 571 21.22 39.54 2.58
C LEU A 571 19.77 39.90 2.93
N SER A 572 18.88 38.91 3.02
CA SER A 572 17.49 39.13 3.44
C SER A 572 17.34 39.68 4.86
N LEU A 573 18.33 39.48 5.73
CA LEU A 573 18.32 39.97 7.12
C LEU A 573 18.67 41.45 7.23
N SER A 574 19.54 41.96 6.35
CA SER A 574 19.93 43.37 6.34
C SER A 574 20.66 43.74 5.05
N SER A 575 20.25 44.86 4.45
CA SER A 575 20.96 45.47 3.32
C SER A 575 22.33 46.04 3.68
N LYS A 576 22.67 46.14 4.98
CA LYS A 576 23.99 46.60 5.46
C LYS A 576 25.08 45.53 5.35
N LEU A 577 24.72 44.24 5.29
CA LEU A 577 25.67 43.11 5.29
C LEU A 577 26.84 43.20 4.28
N PRO A 578 26.63 43.62 3.01
CA PRO A 578 27.72 43.78 2.05
C PRO A 578 28.75 44.86 2.42
N LEU A 579 28.38 45.78 3.32
CA LEU A 579 29.18 46.95 3.69
C LEU A 579 29.95 46.74 5.00
N VAL A 580 29.64 45.69 5.75
CA VAL A 580 30.26 45.37 7.05
C VAL A 580 31.74 45.09 6.87
N GLN A 581 32.57 45.65 7.75
CA GLN A 581 34.01 45.47 7.79
C GLN A 581 34.51 44.97 9.15
N PRO A 582 35.71 44.37 9.21
CA PRO A 582 36.38 44.12 10.49
C PRO A 582 36.52 45.42 11.30
N GLY A 583 36.03 45.42 12.54
CA GLY A 583 35.99 46.59 13.42
C GLY A 583 34.58 47.15 13.65
N ASP A 584 33.60 46.80 12.81
CA ASP A 584 32.22 47.26 12.97
C ASP A 584 31.52 46.62 14.18
N ILE A 585 30.55 47.34 14.74
CA ILE A 585 29.76 46.88 15.90
C ILE A 585 28.42 46.39 15.38
N ILE A 586 28.18 45.09 15.54
CA ILE A 586 26.96 44.45 15.08
C ILE A 586 26.09 43.99 16.25
N LYS A 587 24.79 43.93 16.02
CA LYS A 587 23.81 43.34 16.92
C LYS A 587 22.97 42.32 16.17
N GLY A 588 22.72 41.17 16.78
CA GLY A 588 21.80 40.19 16.22
C GLY A 588 21.35 39.15 17.22
N ASP A 589 20.18 38.58 16.95
CA ASP A 589 19.58 37.50 17.73
C ASP A 589 19.85 36.17 17.05
N TYR A 590 20.10 35.11 17.82
CA TYR A 590 20.39 33.76 17.31
C TYR A 590 19.88 32.70 18.30
N ILE A 591 19.78 31.44 17.84
CA ILE A 591 19.55 30.30 18.74
C ILE A 591 20.91 29.66 19.04
N ALA A 592 21.21 29.42 20.31
CA ALA A 592 22.44 28.76 20.71
C ALA A 592 22.46 27.29 20.25
N GLY A 593 23.55 26.87 19.59
CA GLY A 593 23.80 25.47 19.21
C GLY A 593 24.89 25.31 18.15
N GLY A 594 25.96 24.59 18.47
CA GLY A 594 27.06 24.30 17.53
C GLY A 594 28.13 25.40 17.42
N THR A 595 29.11 25.17 16.55
CA THR A 595 30.25 26.07 16.28
C THR A 595 29.96 27.11 15.17
N VAL A 596 28.90 26.88 14.39
CA VAL A 596 28.37 27.80 13.37
C VAL A 596 26.88 28.00 13.62
N VAL A 597 26.43 29.24 13.80
CA VAL A 597 25.03 29.59 14.13
C VAL A 597 24.51 30.66 13.18
N ASN A 598 23.22 30.62 12.86
CA ASN A 598 22.60 31.61 11.96
C ASN A 598 21.95 32.75 12.76
N PHE A 599 22.11 33.98 12.28
CA PHE A 599 21.37 35.13 12.77
C PHE A 599 19.89 35.05 12.37
N LYS A 600 19.02 35.34 13.34
CA LYS A 600 17.59 35.61 13.14
C LYS A 600 17.35 37.08 12.82
N THR A 601 18.12 37.96 13.45
CA THR A 601 18.11 39.40 13.21
C THR A 601 19.56 39.85 13.07
N PHE A 602 19.80 40.87 12.25
CA PHE A 602 21.12 41.45 12.08
C PHE A 602 21.01 42.95 11.84
N ASP A 603 21.79 43.72 12.58
CA ASP A 603 22.02 45.14 12.30
C ASP A 603 23.49 45.49 12.54
N ASP A 604 23.99 46.40 11.72
CA ASP A 604 25.28 47.04 11.90
C ASP A 604 25.06 48.45 12.45
N LEU A 605 25.56 48.69 13.67
CA LEU A 605 25.37 49.91 14.42
C LEU A 605 26.41 50.99 14.09
N THR A 606 27.49 50.66 13.39
CA THR A 606 28.48 51.64 12.91
C THR A 606 28.05 52.24 11.57
N ILE A 607 27.24 51.52 10.78
CA ILE A 607 26.65 52.01 9.54
C ILE A 607 25.35 52.80 9.82
N ASN A 608 25.48 54.12 9.79
CA ASN A 608 24.36 55.06 9.91
C ASN A 608 23.84 55.47 8.52
N LEU A 609 22.76 54.83 8.07
CA LEU A 609 22.04 55.25 6.88
C LEU A 609 21.07 56.37 7.28
N GLY A 610 21.31 57.59 6.83
CA GLY A 610 20.47 58.75 7.18
C GLY A 610 19.02 58.57 6.74
N GLY A 611 18.13 58.27 7.69
CA GLY A 611 16.69 58.14 7.48
C GLY A 611 15.89 58.13 8.79
N THR A 612 15.38 59.32 9.15
CA THR A 612 14.29 59.70 10.07
C THR A 612 14.24 59.08 11.50
N PRO A 613 14.13 59.90 12.58
CA PRO A 613 13.97 59.39 13.95
C PRO A 613 12.70 58.54 14.12
N ALA A 614 12.81 57.51 14.95
CA ALA A 614 11.69 56.69 15.43
C ALA A 614 10.54 57.56 15.98
N PRO A 615 9.27 57.13 15.85
CA PRO A 615 8.13 57.89 16.35
C PRO A 615 8.24 58.08 17.87
N THR A 616 8.17 59.34 18.27
CA THR A 616 8.10 59.81 19.64
C THR A 616 6.94 59.13 20.38
N SER A 617 7.20 58.73 21.62
CA SER A 617 6.22 58.22 22.59
C SER A 617 4.91 59.00 22.56
N SER A 618 3.79 58.29 22.40
CA SER A 618 2.46 58.85 22.54
C SER A 618 2.26 59.43 23.96
N PRO A 619 1.72 60.65 24.11
CA PRO A 619 1.65 61.31 25.40
C PRO A 619 0.53 60.75 26.29
N THR A 620 0.84 60.68 27.59
CA THR A 620 -0.09 60.42 28.69
C THR A 620 -1.31 61.34 28.62
N ARG A 621 -2.51 60.75 28.60
CA ARG A 621 -3.80 61.46 28.64
C ARG A 621 -4.23 61.66 30.09
N THR A 622 -4.41 62.92 30.50
CA THR A 622 -5.09 63.32 31.75
C THR A 622 -6.46 63.95 31.37
N PRO A 623 -7.51 63.84 32.20
CA PRO A 623 -8.91 63.89 31.72
C PRO A 623 -9.67 65.22 31.99
N GLY A 624 -10.76 65.42 31.23
CA GLY A 624 -11.81 66.46 31.40
C GLY A 624 -11.71 67.58 30.35
N THR A 625 -12.76 68.12 29.71
CA THR A 625 -14.18 68.26 30.08
C THR A 625 -15.06 68.52 28.83
N THR A 626 -16.32 68.08 28.87
CA THR A 626 -17.44 68.29 27.91
C THR A 626 -17.80 69.77 27.70
N PRO A 627 -18.23 70.23 26.50
CA PRO A 627 -19.68 70.44 26.20
C PRO A 627 -20.08 70.16 24.72
N THR A 628 -21.14 69.39 24.46
CA THR A 628 -22.55 69.76 24.09
C THR A 628 -22.80 69.91 22.57
N PRO A 629 -23.88 69.32 21.99
CA PRO A 629 -24.01 69.03 20.55
C PRO A 629 -25.08 69.86 19.81
N THR A 630 -24.94 70.02 18.49
CA THR A 630 -26.05 70.39 17.56
C THR A 630 -25.70 70.06 16.08
N PRO A 631 -26.67 69.95 15.15
CA PRO A 631 -27.11 68.66 14.63
C PRO A 631 -27.03 68.54 13.10
N THR A 632 -27.04 67.30 12.62
CA THR A 632 -27.12 66.97 11.19
C THR A 632 -28.58 66.87 10.73
N PRO A 633 -28.98 67.47 9.59
CA PRO A 633 -30.27 67.18 8.98
C PRO A 633 -30.22 65.93 8.11
N LYS A 634 -31.34 65.21 8.12
CA LYS A 634 -31.64 63.97 7.40
C LYS A 634 -31.68 64.17 5.89
N HIS A 635 -31.21 63.19 5.13
CA HIS A 635 -32.06 62.40 4.22
C HIS A 635 -31.45 61.02 3.95
#